data_AF-A0A5E4LEL8-F1
#
_entry.id   AF-A0A5E4LEL8-F1
#
_cell.length_a   1.000
_cell.length_b   1.000
_cell.length_c   1.000
_cell.angle_alpha   90.00
_cell.angle_beta   90.00
_cell.angle_gamma   90.00
#
_symmetry.space_group_name_H-M   'P 1'
#
loop_
_entity.id
_entity.type
_entity.pdbx_description
1 polymer ?
#
loop_
_entity_poly.entity_id
_entity_poly.type
_entity_poly.pdbx_seq_one_letter_code
_entity_poly.pdbx_strand_id
1 'polypeptide(L)'
;MAQKEALWASLGFSAGEGKVYEAIMNSDNATLQLIHEHTGIERRNVYDIINKLISKGLVSYFEENGRKVYRLTSPKNILTYLEEEEKGINSKKELLSAELPSLMKLYEAAKPEFDVRIYRGREAVRAVFNEGLEYADVHFIGGNWGMVKYLGKEWVDRWMEKRIARKVRMHDIVTSPEKFLTDYPAPSDPYYEFRVLPPEFGSPNVILIFGNRVVNLFWGENTFAFEIENPDIAKSYLAYFNYLWKTLDSVVKVYYGAEGMRAVHEKTYSRLSRGEDYFYLGGPSSQSESLHAYWRRDHARRVKTGIKCRILFHPSMDRKEVANRNTYEGCDARYMPVEINSPVWLLGYKDVIAMQVVAKNPVTIEITNQQIADSFRAYFEEFWRKSRPLK
;
A
#
# COMPACT_ATOMS: atom_id res chain seq x y z
N MET A 1 -57.48 27.56 -12.37
CA MET A 1 -56.30 27.64 -13.25
C MET A 1 -55.25 26.61 -12.89
N ALA A 2 -54.69 26.59 -11.68
CA ALA A 2 -53.63 25.64 -11.28
C ALA A 2 -53.97 24.14 -11.50
N GLN A 3 -55.21 23.72 -11.26
CA GLN A 3 -55.63 22.32 -11.44
C GLN A 3 -55.71 21.89 -12.92
N LYS A 4 -55.97 22.83 -13.84
CA LYS A 4 -55.99 22.54 -15.29
C LYS A 4 -54.59 22.58 -15.89
N GLU A 5 -53.73 23.50 -15.44
CA GLU A 5 -52.32 23.51 -15.83
C GLU A 5 -51.60 22.21 -15.43
N ALA A 6 -51.90 21.69 -14.23
CA ALA A 6 -51.37 20.39 -13.77
C ALA A 6 -51.85 19.22 -14.63
N LEU A 7 -53.09 19.26 -15.13
CA LEU A 7 -53.64 18.25 -16.04
C LEU A 7 -52.93 18.29 -17.41
N TRP A 8 -52.77 19.46 -18.01
CA TRP A 8 -52.09 19.55 -19.31
C TRP A 8 -50.64 19.07 -19.24
N ALA A 9 -49.94 19.44 -18.17
CA ALA A 9 -48.58 18.98 -17.92
C ALA A 9 -48.51 17.46 -17.76
N SER A 10 -49.45 16.83 -17.05
CA SER A 10 -49.46 15.37 -16.87
C SER A 10 -49.78 14.61 -18.16
N LEU A 11 -50.44 15.25 -19.12
CA LEU A 11 -50.71 14.71 -20.46
C LEU A 11 -49.59 14.98 -21.47
N GLY A 12 -48.47 15.57 -21.04
CA GLY A 12 -47.31 15.83 -21.88
C GLY A 12 -47.39 17.10 -22.73
N PHE A 13 -48.27 18.03 -22.40
CA PHE A 13 -48.37 19.32 -23.08
C PHE A 13 -47.42 20.33 -22.43
N SER A 14 -46.79 21.16 -23.24
CA SER A 14 -46.08 22.34 -22.75
C SER A 14 -47.05 23.37 -22.17
N ALA A 15 -46.56 24.24 -21.29
CA ALA A 15 -47.35 25.33 -20.73
C ALA A 15 -47.97 26.24 -21.81
N GLY A 16 -47.27 26.43 -22.93
CA GLY A 16 -47.78 27.17 -24.08
C GLY A 16 -48.91 26.45 -24.81
N GLU A 17 -48.77 25.14 -25.05
CA GLU A 17 -49.83 24.32 -25.67
C GLU A 17 -51.09 24.29 -24.82
N GLY A 18 -50.97 24.10 -23.51
CA GLY A 18 -52.13 24.14 -22.60
C GLY A 18 -52.85 25.49 -22.64
N LYS A 19 -52.11 26.61 -22.59
CA LYS A 19 -52.68 27.97 -22.68
C LYS A 19 -53.39 28.23 -24.01
N VAL A 20 -52.79 27.83 -25.14
CA VAL A 20 -53.39 27.99 -26.46
C VAL A 20 -54.64 27.12 -26.62
N TYR A 21 -54.59 25.86 -26.14
CA TYR A 21 -55.73 24.95 -26.16
C TYR A 21 -56.91 25.53 -25.36
N GLU A 22 -56.65 26.05 -24.15
CA GLU A 22 -57.68 26.71 -23.34
C GLU A 22 -58.19 28.02 -23.95
N ALA A 23 -57.32 28.82 -24.57
CA ALA A 23 -57.73 30.04 -25.25
C ALA A 23 -58.68 29.76 -26.42
N ILE A 24 -58.44 28.69 -27.19
CA ILE A 24 -59.35 28.24 -28.24
C ILE A 24 -60.65 27.69 -27.64
N MET A 25 -60.58 26.94 -26.54
CA MET A 25 -61.76 26.37 -25.86
C MET A 25 -62.74 27.44 -25.37
N ASN A 26 -62.22 28.57 -24.88
CA ASN A 26 -63.01 29.64 -24.27
C ASN A 26 -63.39 30.75 -25.26
N SER A 27 -63.18 30.55 -26.57
CA SER A 27 -63.42 31.57 -27.60
C SER A 27 -64.36 31.06 -28.68
N ASP A 28 -65.43 31.81 -28.99
CA ASP A 28 -66.35 31.49 -30.08
C ASP A 28 -65.73 31.73 -31.48
N ASN A 29 -64.73 32.61 -31.57
CA ASN A 29 -64.01 32.97 -32.79
C ASN A 29 -62.49 33.07 -32.58
N ALA A 30 -61.83 31.94 -32.37
CA ALA A 30 -60.41 31.87 -32.04
C ALA A 30 -59.51 32.13 -33.28
N THR A 31 -59.33 33.39 -33.64
CA THR A 31 -58.32 33.79 -34.64
C THR A 31 -56.92 33.79 -34.03
N LEU A 32 -55.87 33.73 -34.87
CA LEU A 32 -54.48 33.84 -34.41
C LEU A 32 -54.24 35.09 -33.54
N GLN A 33 -54.88 36.20 -33.91
CA GLN A 33 -54.76 37.45 -33.16
C GLN A 33 -55.40 37.35 -31.79
N LEU A 34 -56.61 36.81 -31.72
CA LEU A 34 -57.35 36.66 -30.47
C LEU A 34 -56.63 35.71 -29.50
N ILE A 35 -56.05 34.63 -30.03
CA ILE A 35 -55.28 33.68 -29.22
C ILE A 35 -54.00 34.33 -28.69
N HIS A 36 -53.29 35.12 -29.51
CA HIS A 36 -52.14 35.89 -29.06
C HIS A 36 -52.49 36.87 -27.93
N GLU A 37 -53.57 37.64 -28.08
CA GLU A 37 -54.02 38.60 -27.08
C GLU A 37 -54.43 37.92 -25.77
N HIS A 38 -55.14 36.79 -25.82
CA HIS A 38 -55.57 36.07 -24.61
C HIS A 38 -54.45 35.31 -23.91
N THR A 39 -53.46 34.80 -24.66
CA THR A 39 -52.38 33.98 -24.07
C THR A 39 -51.15 34.79 -23.68
N GLY A 40 -50.96 35.98 -24.28
CA GLY A 40 -49.74 36.78 -24.16
C GLY A 40 -48.51 36.14 -24.81
N ILE A 41 -48.68 35.05 -25.57
CA ILE A 41 -47.59 34.33 -26.25
C ILE A 41 -47.33 35.01 -27.58
N GLU A 42 -46.07 35.28 -27.92
CA GLU A 42 -45.64 35.83 -29.22
C GLU A 42 -46.34 35.15 -30.42
N ARG A 43 -46.85 35.94 -31.37
CA ARG A 43 -47.69 35.44 -32.49
C ARG A 43 -47.04 34.28 -33.26
N ARG A 44 -45.73 34.33 -33.49
CA ARG A 44 -44.98 33.26 -34.17
C ARG A 44 -45.04 31.94 -33.40
N ASN A 45 -44.88 32.01 -32.08
CA ASN A 45 -44.94 30.83 -31.21
C ASN A 45 -46.37 30.28 -31.11
N VAL A 46 -47.40 31.15 -31.10
CA VAL A 46 -48.80 30.71 -31.16
C VAL A 46 -49.07 29.92 -32.44
N TYR A 47 -48.56 30.40 -33.58
CA TYR A 47 -48.70 29.69 -34.86
C TYR A 47 -48.05 28.29 -34.80
N ASP A 48 -46.82 28.20 -34.30
CA ASP A 48 -46.11 26.92 -34.16
C ASP A 48 -46.83 25.96 -33.20
N ILE A 49 -47.36 26.47 -32.09
CA ILE A 49 -48.14 25.70 -31.10
C ILE A 49 -49.44 25.19 -31.74
N ILE A 50 -50.17 26.04 -32.46
CA ILE A 50 -51.40 25.64 -33.15
C ILE A 50 -51.11 24.54 -34.17
N ASN A 51 -50.04 24.66 -34.96
CA ASN A 51 -49.66 23.63 -35.92
C ASN A 51 -49.34 22.29 -35.24
N LYS A 52 -48.68 22.30 -34.07
CA LYS A 52 -48.46 21.09 -33.27
C LYS A 52 -49.77 20.50 -32.75
N LEU A 53 -50.70 21.33 -32.28
CA LEU A 53 -52.01 20.85 -31.82
C LEU A 53 -52.87 20.31 -32.98
N ILE A 54 -52.73 20.89 -34.18
CA ILE A 54 -53.34 20.37 -35.41
C ILE A 54 -52.72 19.01 -35.78
N SER A 55 -51.39 18.88 -35.76
CA SER A 55 -50.73 17.60 -36.08
C SER A 55 -51.06 16.50 -35.08
N LYS A 56 -51.39 16.87 -33.83
CA LYS A 56 -51.90 15.96 -32.78
C LYS A 56 -53.40 15.63 -32.96
N GLY A 57 -54.08 16.21 -33.94
CA GLY A 57 -55.52 16.01 -34.18
C GLY A 57 -56.43 16.64 -33.13
N LEU A 58 -55.94 17.64 -32.39
CA LEU A 58 -56.60 18.29 -31.26
C LEU A 58 -57.23 19.65 -31.60
N VAL A 59 -56.74 20.27 -32.67
CA VAL A 59 -57.23 21.53 -33.21
C VAL A 59 -57.49 21.35 -34.71
N SER A 60 -58.55 21.98 -35.19
CA SER A 60 -58.83 22.15 -36.61
C SER A 60 -59.00 23.64 -36.92
N TYR A 61 -59.10 23.99 -38.19
CA TYR A 61 -59.48 25.33 -38.60
C TYR A 61 -60.43 25.30 -39.79
N PHE A 62 -61.16 26.40 -39.96
CA PHE A 62 -61.90 26.72 -41.18
C PHE A 62 -61.58 28.15 -41.58
N GLU A 63 -61.93 28.52 -42.80
CA GLU A 63 -61.74 29.88 -43.30
C GLU A 63 -63.06 30.64 -43.26
N GLU A 64 -63.04 31.82 -42.64
CA GLU A 64 -64.17 32.74 -42.54
C GLU A 64 -63.69 34.15 -42.87
N ASN A 65 -64.31 34.81 -43.85
CA ASN A 65 -63.93 36.15 -44.32
C ASN A 65 -62.43 36.30 -44.66
N GLY A 66 -61.82 35.26 -45.26
CA GLY A 66 -60.41 35.25 -45.65
C GLY A 66 -59.43 35.08 -44.48
N ARG A 67 -59.89 34.67 -43.29
CA ARG A 67 -59.05 34.43 -42.11
C ARG A 67 -59.29 33.02 -41.56
N LYS A 68 -58.23 32.38 -41.06
CA LYS A 68 -58.35 31.10 -40.34
C LYS A 68 -58.94 31.31 -38.95
N VAL A 69 -60.01 30.58 -38.65
CA VAL A 69 -60.63 30.48 -37.33
C VAL A 69 -60.37 29.08 -36.81
N TYR A 70 -59.69 28.98 -35.66
CA TYR A 70 -59.31 27.72 -35.04
C TYR A 70 -60.42 27.22 -34.11
N ARG A 71 -60.61 25.91 -34.06
CA ARG A 71 -61.56 25.24 -33.15
C ARG A 71 -60.95 23.97 -32.60
N LEU A 72 -61.30 23.65 -31.36
CA LEU A 72 -60.98 22.35 -30.79
C LEU A 72 -61.74 21.26 -31.54
N THR A 73 -61.06 20.14 -31.77
CA THR A 73 -61.74 18.90 -32.11
C THR A 73 -62.36 18.30 -30.85
N SER A 74 -63.03 17.15 -30.95
CA SER A 74 -63.58 16.47 -29.78
C SER A 74 -62.49 16.22 -28.72
N PRO A 75 -62.69 16.56 -27.44
CA PRO A 75 -61.74 16.24 -26.37
C PRO A 75 -61.40 14.76 -26.26
N LYS A 76 -62.26 13.86 -26.78
CA LYS A 76 -61.97 12.42 -26.89
C LYS A 76 -60.73 12.14 -27.74
N ASN A 77 -60.37 13.01 -28.68
CA ASN A 77 -59.17 12.86 -29.50
C ASN A 77 -57.87 12.95 -28.68
N ILE A 78 -57.92 13.53 -27.47
CA ILE A 78 -56.77 13.50 -26.55
C ILE A 78 -56.43 12.05 -26.21
N LEU A 79 -57.43 11.16 -26.04
CA LEU A 79 -57.18 9.73 -25.81
C LEU A 79 -56.50 9.09 -27.02
N THR A 80 -56.96 9.39 -28.23
CA THR A 80 -56.34 8.89 -29.48
C THR A 80 -54.88 9.34 -29.62
N TYR A 81 -54.59 10.60 -29.31
CA TYR A 81 -53.20 11.11 -29.29
C TYR A 81 -52.33 10.34 -28.28
N LEU A 82 -52.84 10.07 -27.07
CA LEU A 82 -52.10 9.33 -26.06
C LEU A 82 -51.88 7.86 -26.48
N GLU A 83 -52.86 7.22 -27.13
CA GLU A 83 -52.71 5.87 -27.69
C GLU A 83 -51.65 5.81 -28.80
N GLU A 84 -51.58 6.83 -29.65
CA GLU A 84 -50.55 6.94 -30.69
C GLU A 84 -49.16 7.17 -30.09
N GLU A 85 -49.04 8.02 -29.06
CA GLU A 85 -47.80 8.22 -28.30
C GLU A 85 -47.35 6.92 -27.62
N GLU A 86 -48.27 6.18 -26.99
CA GLU A 86 -47.98 4.88 -26.37
C GLU A 86 -47.43 3.89 -27.40
N LYS A 87 -48.08 3.78 -28.56
CA LYS A 87 -47.59 2.95 -29.67
C LYS A 87 -46.20 3.39 -30.12
N GLY A 88 -45.97 4.68 -30.29
CA GLY A 88 -44.66 5.22 -30.67
C GLY A 88 -43.56 4.91 -29.65
N ILE A 89 -43.87 4.99 -28.36
CA ILE A 89 -42.95 4.60 -27.28
C ILE A 89 -42.67 3.10 -27.32
N ASN A 90 -43.70 2.27 -27.53
CA ASN A 90 -43.53 0.82 -27.60
C ASN A 90 -42.66 0.42 -28.80
N SER A 91 -42.85 1.02 -29.98
CA SER A 91 -41.98 0.79 -31.14
C SER A 91 -40.52 1.18 -30.86
N LYS A 92 -40.28 2.30 -30.16
CA LYS A 92 -38.93 2.70 -29.75
C LYS A 92 -38.30 1.71 -28.77
N LYS A 93 -39.08 1.17 -27.83
CA LYS A 93 -38.63 0.13 -26.89
C LYS A 93 -38.28 -1.16 -27.62
N GLU A 94 -39.07 -1.57 -28.61
CA GLU A 94 -38.79 -2.76 -29.43
C GLU A 94 -37.49 -2.60 -30.23
N LEU A 95 -37.30 -1.46 -30.89
CA LEU A 95 -36.06 -1.12 -31.60
C LEU A 95 -34.84 -1.16 -30.67
N LEU A 96 -34.94 -0.52 -29.49
CA LEU A 96 -33.87 -0.56 -28.49
C LEU A 96 -33.62 -1.98 -28.00
N SER A 97 -34.66 -2.77 -27.75
CA SER A 97 -34.52 -4.14 -27.23
C SER A 97 -33.80 -5.06 -28.21
N ALA A 98 -33.97 -4.84 -29.52
CA ALA A 98 -33.22 -5.56 -30.55
C ALA A 98 -31.72 -5.23 -30.54
N GLU A 99 -31.35 -3.97 -30.28
CA GLU A 99 -29.96 -3.50 -30.26
C GLU A 99 -29.28 -3.59 -28.90
N LEU A 100 -30.04 -3.68 -27.81
CA LEU A 100 -29.52 -3.65 -26.44
C LEU A 100 -28.45 -4.71 -26.17
N PRO A 101 -28.56 -5.97 -26.66
CA PRO A 101 -27.51 -6.97 -26.48
C PRO A 101 -26.17 -6.57 -27.11
N SER A 102 -26.19 -5.92 -28.28
CA SER A 102 -24.97 -5.49 -28.98
C SER A 102 -24.29 -4.34 -28.23
N LEU A 103 -25.07 -3.38 -27.75
CA LEU A 103 -24.61 -2.27 -26.91
C LEU A 103 -24.03 -2.78 -25.59
N MET A 104 -24.67 -3.76 -24.94
CA MET A 104 -24.16 -4.38 -23.72
C MET A 104 -22.81 -5.08 -23.96
N LYS A 105 -22.64 -5.75 -25.10
CA LYS A 105 -21.37 -6.39 -25.44
C LYS A 105 -20.24 -5.37 -25.61
N LEU A 106 -20.51 -4.25 -26.28
CA LEU A 106 -19.55 -3.15 -26.43
C LEU A 106 -19.21 -2.52 -25.08
N TYR A 107 -20.21 -2.34 -24.21
CA TYR A 107 -20.03 -1.81 -22.86
C TYR A 107 -19.13 -2.70 -21.99
N GLU A 108 -19.39 -4.01 -21.96
CA GLU A 108 -18.58 -4.96 -21.18
C GLU A 108 -17.16 -5.08 -21.75
N ALA A 109 -16.98 -5.02 -23.08
CA ALA A 109 -15.66 -4.99 -23.70
C ALA A 109 -14.88 -3.69 -23.41
N ALA A 110 -15.57 -2.58 -23.14
CA ALA A 110 -14.97 -1.30 -22.81
C ALA A 110 -14.72 -1.12 -21.30
N LYS A 111 -15.17 -2.07 -20.47
CA LYS A 111 -15.00 -2.03 -19.02
C LYS A 111 -13.51 -2.22 -18.69
N PRO A 112 -12.89 -1.34 -17.89
CA PRO A 112 -11.48 -1.49 -17.54
C PRO A 112 -11.26 -2.79 -16.76
N GLU A 113 -10.15 -3.50 -17.03
CA GLU A 113 -9.74 -4.75 -16.37
C GLU A 113 -9.43 -4.61 -14.87
N PHE A 114 -9.48 -3.39 -14.33
CA PHE A 114 -9.19 -3.10 -12.94
C PHE A 114 -10.01 -1.90 -12.45
N ASP A 115 -10.43 -1.96 -11.19
CA ASP A 115 -11.03 -0.84 -10.47
C ASP A 115 -9.92 -0.03 -9.80
N VAL A 116 -9.95 1.30 -9.94
CA VAL A 116 -9.03 2.22 -9.25
C VAL A 116 -9.83 3.09 -8.29
N ARG A 117 -9.54 2.95 -7.00
CA ARG A 117 -10.17 3.78 -5.96
C ARG A 117 -9.17 4.76 -5.40
N ILE A 118 -9.59 6.01 -5.24
CA ILE A 118 -8.76 7.07 -4.65
C ILE A 118 -9.30 7.42 -3.27
N TYR A 119 -8.42 7.36 -2.28
CA TYR A 119 -8.71 7.69 -0.89
C TYR A 119 -7.99 8.98 -0.53
N ARG A 120 -8.71 9.96 0.02
CA ARG A 120 -8.15 11.26 0.41
C ARG A 120 -8.41 11.55 1.87
N GLY A 121 -7.36 11.99 2.55
CA GLY A 121 -7.41 12.34 3.96
C GLY A 121 -7.35 11.12 4.88
N ARG A 122 -7.19 11.43 6.17
CA ARG A 122 -6.97 10.46 7.24
C ARG A 122 -8.04 9.38 7.31
N GLU A 123 -9.32 9.76 7.35
CA GLU A 123 -10.40 8.80 7.55
C GLU A 123 -10.55 7.82 6.37
N ALA A 124 -10.35 8.30 5.14
CA ALA A 124 -10.39 7.43 3.96
C ALA A 124 -9.25 6.41 3.99
N VAL A 125 -8.04 6.83 4.38
CA VAL A 125 -6.90 5.90 4.54
C VAL A 125 -7.13 4.93 5.70
N ARG A 126 -7.67 5.38 6.83
CA ARG A 126 -8.02 4.48 7.95
C ARG A 126 -8.99 3.38 7.52
N ALA A 127 -9.93 3.68 6.61
CA ALA A 127 -10.84 2.67 6.07
C ALA A 127 -10.08 1.57 5.31
N VAL A 128 -9.10 1.93 4.48
CA VAL A 128 -8.25 0.97 3.75
C VAL A 128 -7.48 0.05 4.71
N PHE A 129 -6.87 0.61 5.75
CA PHE A 129 -6.17 -0.19 6.76
C PHE A 129 -7.13 -1.13 7.51
N ASN A 130 -8.35 -0.69 7.83
CA ASN A 130 -9.36 -1.54 8.46
C ASN A 130 -9.81 -2.67 7.54
N GLU A 131 -9.94 -2.42 6.24
CA GLU A 131 -10.28 -3.45 5.25
C GLU A 131 -9.18 -4.51 5.13
N GLY A 132 -7.91 -4.11 5.24
CA GLY A 132 -6.79 -5.05 5.35
C GLY A 132 -6.93 -6.05 6.51
N LEU A 133 -7.68 -5.73 7.57
CA LEU A 133 -7.94 -6.64 8.69
C LEU A 133 -8.92 -7.77 8.38
N GLU A 134 -9.54 -7.78 7.20
CA GLU A 134 -10.40 -8.87 6.74
C GLU A 134 -9.60 -10.01 6.08
N TYR A 135 -8.28 -9.85 5.94
CA TYR A 135 -7.38 -10.81 5.30
C TYR A 135 -6.40 -11.42 6.31
N ALA A 136 -5.93 -12.63 6.02
CA ALA A 136 -5.00 -13.35 6.90
C ALA A 136 -3.60 -12.72 6.94
N ASP A 137 -3.16 -12.12 5.82
CA ASP A 137 -1.83 -11.54 5.65
C ASP A 137 -1.93 -10.15 5.01
N VAL A 138 -1.15 -9.21 5.54
CA VAL A 138 -0.95 -7.87 5.00
C VAL A 138 0.55 -7.62 4.81
N HIS A 139 0.94 -7.12 3.66
CA HIS A 139 2.34 -6.87 3.32
C HIS A 139 2.57 -5.38 3.09
N PHE A 140 3.65 -4.85 3.65
CA PHE A 140 4.02 -3.45 3.55
C PHE A 140 5.41 -3.31 2.93
N ILE A 141 5.54 -2.43 1.93
CA ILE A 141 6.83 -1.97 1.40
C ILE A 141 6.97 -0.50 1.70
N GLY A 142 8.05 -0.11 2.38
CA GLY A 142 8.30 1.27 2.76
C GLY A 142 7.69 1.66 4.10
N GLY A 143 7.35 0.70 4.98
CA GLY A 143 6.77 0.96 6.30
C GLY A 143 7.58 2.01 7.08
N ASN A 144 6.89 3.02 7.62
CA ASN A 144 7.54 4.15 8.26
C ASN A 144 6.62 4.86 9.28
N TRP A 145 7.18 5.86 9.99
CA TRP A 145 6.48 6.62 11.04
C TRP A 145 5.28 7.45 10.55
N GLY A 146 5.05 7.51 9.23
CA GLY A 146 3.90 8.18 8.64
C GLY A 146 2.57 7.64 9.17
N MET A 147 2.45 6.34 9.44
CA MET A 147 1.21 5.77 9.99
C MET A 147 0.83 6.42 11.32
N VAL A 148 1.78 6.54 12.26
CA VAL A 148 1.55 7.18 13.55
C VAL A 148 1.36 8.69 13.40
N LYS A 149 2.22 9.36 12.63
CA LYS A 149 2.18 10.81 12.43
C LYS A 149 0.87 11.28 11.79
N TYR A 150 0.41 10.60 10.75
CA TYR A 150 -0.72 11.05 9.94
C TYR A 150 -2.04 10.40 10.32
N LEU A 151 -2.06 9.18 10.88
CA LEU A 151 -3.30 8.53 11.34
C LEU A 151 -3.55 8.69 12.85
N GLY A 152 -2.55 9.11 13.63
CA GLY A 152 -2.67 9.39 15.06
C GLY A 152 -2.46 8.14 15.92
N LYS A 153 -1.62 8.28 16.96
CA LYS A 153 -1.15 7.19 17.81
C LYS A 153 -2.28 6.33 18.40
N GLU A 154 -3.27 6.96 19.03
CA GLU A 154 -4.37 6.23 19.66
C GLU A 154 -5.17 5.36 18.66
N TRP A 155 -5.31 5.82 17.43
CA TRP A 155 -6.00 5.04 16.41
C TRP A 155 -5.14 3.86 15.96
N VAL A 156 -3.82 4.07 15.78
CA VAL A 156 -2.88 3.01 15.43
C VAL A 156 -2.82 1.94 16.51
N ASP A 157 -2.76 2.34 17.78
CA ASP A 157 -2.77 1.42 18.93
C ASP A 157 -4.01 0.51 18.88
N ARG A 158 -5.20 1.09 18.70
CA ARG A 158 -6.46 0.32 18.57
C ARG A 158 -6.51 -0.54 17.31
N TRP A 159 -5.96 -0.07 16.20
CA TRP A 159 -5.92 -0.84 14.95
C TRP A 159 -5.06 -2.11 15.12
N MET A 160 -3.93 -1.98 15.80
CA MET A 160 -3.02 -3.10 16.06
C MET A 160 -3.57 -4.07 17.08
N GLU A 161 -4.26 -3.60 18.12
CA GLU A 161 -5.02 -4.47 19.03
C GLU A 161 -6.02 -5.33 18.25
N LYS A 162 -6.79 -4.72 17.34
CA LYS A 162 -7.72 -5.45 16.47
C LYS A 162 -7.00 -6.45 15.55
N ARG A 163 -5.89 -6.04 14.94
CA ARG A 163 -5.06 -6.88 14.07
C ARG A 163 -4.55 -8.11 14.80
N ILE A 164 -3.99 -7.93 16.01
CA ILE A 164 -3.49 -9.01 16.86
C ILE A 164 -4.64 -9.94 17.27
N ALA A 165 -5.78 -9.38 17.71
CA ALA A 165 -6.95 -10.16 18.09
C ALA A 165 -7.49 -11.02 16.93
N ARG A 166 -7.43 -10.50 15.70
CA ARG A 166 -7.78 -11.20 14.47
C ARG A 166 -6.67 -12.09 13.91
N LYS A 167 -5.48 -12.09 14.53
CA LYS A 167 -4.31 -12.87 14.10
C LYS A 167 -3.86 -12.58 12.66
N VAL A 168 -4.11 -11.36 12.20
CA VAL A 168 -3.73 -10.92 10.85
C VAL A 168 -2.21 -10.74 10.84
N ARG A 169 -1.49 -11.52 10.04
CA ARG A 169 -0.04 -11.45 9.92
C ARG A 169 0.37 -10.21 9.15
N MET A 170 1.35 -9.49 9.67
CA MET A 170 1.88 -8.28 9.06
C MET A 170 3.35 -8.49 8.75
N HIS A 171 3.67 -8.42 7.46
CA HIS A 171 5.03 -8.54 6.94
C HIS A 171 5.48 -7.18 6.44
N ASP A 172 6.43 -6.56 7.13
CA ASP A 172 6.73 -5.14 6.96
C ASP A 172 8.18 -4.90 6.53
N ILE A 173 8.36 -4.29 5.36
CA ILE A 173 9.67 -3.84 4.89
C ILE A 173 9.80 -2.35 5.22
N VAL A 174 10.53 -2.02 6.28
CA VAL A 174 10.60 -0.67 6.87
C VAL A 174 11.83 0.13 6.43
N THR A 175 11.72 1.45 6.30
CA THR A 175 12.83 2.33 5.90
C THR A 175 13.55 3.03 7.05
N SER A 176 13.04 2.95 8.28
CA SER A 176 13.61 3.66 9.44
C SER A 176 13.34 2.92 10.75
N PRO A 177 14.15 1.90 11.11
CA PRO A 177 13.91 1.08 12.29
C PRO A 177 14.06 1.87 13.60
N GLU A 178 14.87 2.93 13.64
CA GLU A 178 15.25 3.59 14.89
C GLU A 178 14.10 4.29 15.63
N LYS A 179 13.11 4.81 14.88
CA LYS A 179 11.87 5.36 15.45
C LYS A 179 10.73 4.34 15.52
N PHE A 180 10.79 3.34 14.65
CA PHE A 180 9.77 2.29 14.60
C PHE A 180 9.95 1.37 15.81
N LEU A 181 11.13 0.76 15.98
CA LEU A 181 11.41 -0.27 16.98
C LEU A 181 11.42 0.19 18.45
N THR A 182 11.47 1.50 18.73
CA THR A 182 11.38 2.01 20.11
C THR A 182 9.96 2.07 20.63
N ASP A 183 8.99 2.32 19.74
CA ASP A 183 7.59 2.56 20.12
C ASP A 183 6.62 1.54 19.51
N TYR A 184 7.00 0.82 18.43
CA TYR A 184 6.08 0.01 17.66
C TYR A 184 6.72 -1.05 16.73
N PRO A 185 6.18 -2.29 16.66
CA PRO A 185 5.24 -2.92 17.59
C PRO A 185 5.96 -3.49 18.81
N ALA A 186 5.17 -3.87 19.82
CA ALA A 186 5.68 -4.52 21.02
C ALA A 186 6.52 -5.76 20.64
N PRO A 187 7.66 -6.01 21.31
CA PRO A 187 8.51 -7.20 21.08
C PRO A 187 7.80 -8.56 21.23
N SER A 188 6.54 -8.56 21.67
CA SER A 188 5.70 -9.73 21.95
C SER A 188 4.62 -10.01 20.89
N ASP A 189 4.59 -9.30 19.77
CA ASP A 189 3.62 -9.53 18.69
C ASP A 189 4.02 -10.75 17.83
N PRO A 190 3.35 -11.91 17.96
CA PRO A 190 3.75 -13.12 17.24
C PRO A 190 3.30 -13.13 15.78
N TYR A 191 2.55 -12.12 15.35
CA TYR A 191 2.03 -12.00 13.99
C TYR A 191 2.68 -10.83 13.24
N TYR A 192 3.76 -10.24 13.76
CA TYR A 192 4.48 -9.16 13.10
C TYR A 192 5.91 -9.59 12.78
N GLU A 193 6.26 -9.51 11.51
CA GLU A 193 7.61 -9.74 11.01
C GLU A 193 8.04 -8.49 10.25
N PHE A 194 9.30 -8.09 10.39
CA PHE A 194 9.81 -6.95 9.64
C PHE A 194 11.25 -7.14 9.14
N ARG A 195 11.58 -6.43 8.08
CA ARG A 195 12.93 -6.31 7.49
C ARG A 195 13.21 -4.85 7.19
N VAL A 196 14.49 -4.48 7.15
CA VAL A 196 14.90 -3.08 7.01
C VAL A 196 15.46 -2.83 5.61
N LEU A 197 14.90 -1.86 4.90
CA LEU A 197 15.46 -1.34 3.65
C LEU A 197 16.70 -0.47 3.90
N PRO A 198 17.63 -0.42 2.93
CA PRO A 198 18.67 0.59 2.93
C PRO A 198 18.09 2.02 2.99
N PRO A 199 18.74 2.95 3.70
CA PRO A 199 18.21 4.29 3.96
C PRO A 199 17.96 5.11 2.67
N GLU A 200 18.62 4.78 1.57
CA GLU A 200 18.45 5.43 0.25
C GLU A 200 17.03 5.21 -0.33
N PHE A 201 16.33 4.17 0.13
CA PHE A 201 14.93 3.90 -0.24
C PHE A 201 13.91 4.62 0.66
N GLY A 202 14.37 5.51 1.54
CA GLY A 202 13.50 6.35 2.37
C GLY A 202 12.55 7.18 1.52
N SER A 203 11.26 6.88 1.60
CA SER A 203 10.20 7.51 0.80
C SER A 203 8.95 7.76 1.65
N PRO A 204 8.17 8.83 1.40
CA PRO A 204 6.84 8.99 1.99
C PRO A 204 5.80 8.02 1.40
N ASN A 205 6.11 7.31 0.33
CA ASN A 205 5.24 6.29 -0.25
C ASN A 205 5.36 4.97 0.52
N VAL A 206 4.21 4.35 0.78
CA VAL A 206 4.06 3.00 1.34
C VAL A 206 3.18 2.20 0.42
N ILE A 207 3.61 1.00 0.07
CA ILE A 207 2.81 0.06 -0.71
C ILE A 207 2.22 -0.97 0.25
N LEU A 208 0.90 -1.11 0.24
CA LEU A 208 0.18 -2.13 1.00
C LEU A 208 -0.38 -3.16 0.04
N ILE A 209 -0.23 -4.44 0.37
CA ILE A 209 -0.71 -5.55 -0.45
C ILE A 209 -1.51 -6.51 0.44
N PHE A 210 -2.77 -6.73 0.10
CA PHE A 210 -3.66 -7.68 0.79
C PHE A 210 -4.75 -8.17 -0.18
N GLY A 211 -5.14 -9.44 -0.08
CA GLY A 211 -6.09 -10.05 -1.03
C GLY A 211 -5.66 -9.82 -2.48
N ASN A 212 -6.58 -9.31 -3.30
CA ASN A 212 -6.33 -8.93 -4.70
C ASN A 212 -6.07 -7.42 -4.88
N ARG A 213 -5.59 -6.74 -3.83
CA ARG A 213 -5.51 -5.28 -3.78
C ARG A 213 -4.09 -4.81 -3.55
N VAL A 214 -3.72 -3.77 -4.29
CA VAL A 214 -2.46 -3.04 -4.13
C VAL A 214 -2.79 -1.58 -3.88
N VAL A 215 -2.34 -1.06 -2.75
CA VAL A 215 -2.56 0.33 -2.34
C VAL A 215 -1.22 1.06 -2.32
N ASN A 216 -1.09 2.12 -3.10
CA ASN A 216 0.02 3.06 -2.98
C ASN A 216 -0.45 4.25 -2.13
N LEU A 217 0.19 4.44 -0.98
CA LEU A 217 -0.18 5.41 0.02
C LEU A 217 0.94 6.44 0.19
N PHE A 218 0.61 7.71 0.02
CA PHE A 218 1.56 8.81 0.16
C PHE A 218 1.25 9.61 1.41
N TRP A 219 2.20 9.59 2.35
CA TRP A 219 2.10 10.38 3.57
C TRP A 219 2.35 11.87 3.30
N GLY A 220 1.51 12.72 3.86
CA GLY A 220 1.60 14.18 3.72
C GLY A 220 0.45 14.91 4.40
N GLU A 221 0.46 16.24 4.42
CA GLU A 221 -0.69 17.03 4.93
C GLU A 221 -1.98 16.65 4.20
N ASN A 222 -1.88 16.46 2.89
CA ASN A 222 -2.91 15.90 2.04
C ASN A 222 -2.64 14.42 1.76
N THR A 223 -2.55 13.61 2.81
CA THR A 223 -2.35 12.15 2.67
C THR A 223 -3.40 11.59 1.70
N PHE A 224 -2.93 10.82 0.72
CA PHE A 224 -3.80 10.18 -0.26
C PHE A 224 -3.29 8.78 -0.58
N ALA A 225 -4.20 7.92 -1.00
CA ALA A 225 -3.87 6.61 -1.52
C ALA A 225 -4.65 6.34 -2.81
N PHE A 226 -4.08 5.51 -3.67
CA PHE A 226 -4.86 4.85 -4.72
C PHE A 226 -4.73 3.34 -4.56
N GLU A 227 -5.85 2.66 -4.69
CA GLU A 227 -5.99 1.21 -4.68
C GLU A 227 -6.24 0.74 -6.11
N ILE A 228 -5.60 -0.37 -6.47
CA ILE A 228 -5.92 -1.14 -7.66
C ILE A 228 -6.38 -2.53 -7.20
N GLU A 229 -7.62 -2.90 -7.52
CA GLU A 229 -8.17 -4.23 -7.25
C GLU A 229 -8.07 -5.09 -8.51
N ASN A 230 -7.05 -5.94 -8.57
CA ASN A 230 -6.82 -6.88 -9.65
C ASN A 230 -5.88 -8.03 -9.19
N PRO A 231 -6.27 -9.31 -9.38
CA PRO A 231 -5.50 -10.45 -8.89
C PRO A 231 -4.11 -10.59 -9.53
N ASP A 232 -3.96 -10.27 -10.82
CA ASP A 232 -2.67 -10.37 -11.53
C ASP A 232 -1.69 -9.28 -11.10
N ILE A 233 -2.22 -8.07 -10.86
CA ILE A 233 -1.43 -6.95 -10.32
C ILE A 233 -1.00 -7.28 -8.88
N ALA A 234 -1.91 -7.73 -8.01
CA ALA A 234 -1.59 -8.12 -6.65
C ALA A 234 -0.54 -9.24 -6.59
N LYS A 235 -0.68 -10.27 -7.44
CA LYS A 235 0.30 -11.35 -7.58
C LYS A 235 1.68 -10.83 -7.99
N SER A 236 1.74 -9.87 -8.92
CA SER A 236 3.00 -9.28 -9.39
C SER A 236 3.69 -8.47 -8.29
N TYR A 237 2.94 -7.64 -7.56
CA TYR A 237 3.47 -6.88 -6.42
C TYR A 237 3.91 -7.79 -5.28
N LEU A 238 3.18 -8.87 -4.99
CA LEU A 238 3.60 -9.85 -4.00
C LEU A 238 4.88 -10.59 -4.43
N ALA A 239 5.09 -10.83 -5.71
CA ALA A 239 6.36 -11.36 -6.22
C ALA A 239 7.53 -10.39 -5.97
N TYR A 240 7.34 -9.09 -6.19
CA TYR A 240 8.34 -8.07 -5.84
C TYR A 240 8.61 -8.01 -4.34
N PHE A 241 7.55 -8.04 -3.53
CA PHE A 241 7.66 -8.13 -2.08
C PHE A 241 8.51 -9.34 -1.68
N ASN A 242 8.18 -10.54 -2.16
CA ASN A 242 8.88 -11.77 -1.80
C ASN A 242 10.35 -11.75 -2.21
N TYR A 243 10.67 -11.16 -3.35
CA TYR A 243 12.05 -10.97 -3.78
C TYR A 243 12.79 -10.04 -2.80
N LEU A 244 12.24 -8.86 -2.52
CA LEU A 244 12.83 -7.92 -1.55
C LEU A 244 12.97 -8.58 -0.18
N TRP A 245 11.91 -9.21 0.32
CA TRP A 245 11.87 -9.95 1.56
C TRP A 245 13.06 -10.91 1.62
N LYS A 246 13.16 -11.85 0.70
CA LYS A 246 14.26 -12.82 0.64
C LYS A 246 15.65 -12.17 0.55
N THR A 247 15.82 -11.12 -0.25
CA THR A 247 17.13 -10.45 -0.37
C THR A 247 17.54 -9.74 0.93
N LEU A 248 16.57 -9.22 1.67
CA LEU A 248 16.76 -8.56 2.95
C LEU A 248 16.96 -9.54 4.13
N ASP A 249 17.03 -10.86 3.91
CA ASP A 249 17.44 -11.85 4.95
C ASP A 249 18.87 -11.57 5.44
N SER A 250 19.69 -10.89 4.64
CA SER A 250 21.03 -10.47 5.03
C SER A 250 20.96 -9.15 5.79
N VAL A 251 20.81 -9.24 7.11
CA VAL A 251 20.84 -8.06 7.97
C VAL A 251 22.30 -7.59 8.07
N VAL A 252 22.63 -6.50 7.37
CA VAL A 252 23.92 -5.82 7.47
C VAL A 252 23.78 -4.63 8.40
N LYS A 253 24.39 -4.70 9.58
CA LYS A 253 24.43 -3.61 10.55
C LYS A 253 25.83 -3.04 10.63
N VAL A 254 25.94 -1.72 10.55
CA VAL A 254 27.20 -1.01 10.66
C VAL A 254 27.26 -0.31 12.02
N TYR A 255 28.32 -0.58 12.77
CA TYR A 255 28.60 -0.01 14.07
C TYR A 255 29.89 0.80 14.02
N TYR A 256 29.93 1.89 14.79
CA TYR A 256 31.07 2.81 14.82
C TYR A 256 31.76 2.78 16.19
N GLY A 257 33.09 2.90 16.16
CA GLY A 257 33.93 2.98 17.35
C GLY A 257 34.09 1.68 18.12
N ALA A 258 34.82 1.77 19.23
CA ALA A 258 35.13 0.61 20.09
C ALA A 258 33.91 0.07 20.86
N GLU A 259 32.88 0.89 21.09
CA GLU A 259 31.61 0.43 21.67
C GLU A 259 30.83 -0.44 20.68
N GLY A 260 30.84 -0.08 19.39
CA GLY A 260 30.21 -0.87 18.33
C GLY A 260 30.76 -2.29 18.23
N MET A 261 32.10 -2.39 18.29
CA MET A 261 32.81 -3.68 18.33
C MET A 261 32.38 -4.54 19.53
N ARG A 262 32.32 -3.94 20.73
CA ARG A 262 31.92 -4.62 21.96
C ARG A 262 30.45 -5.05 21.91
N ALA A 263 29.56 -4.19 21.42
CA ALA A 263 28.15 -4.49 21.28
C ALA A 263 27.91 -5.70 20.37
N VAL A 264 28.67 -5.84 19.28
CA VAL A 264 28.56 -7.00 18.38
C VAL A 264 29.11 -8.27 19.04
N HIS A 265 30.23 -8.18 19.77
CA HIS A 265 30.75 -9.32 20.52
C HIS A 265 29.80 -9.79 21.62
N GLU A 266 29.22 -8.87 22.39
CA GLU A 266 28.37 -9.21 23.54
C GLU A 266 27.11 -9.98 23.16
N LYS A 267 26.65 -9.87 21.91
CA LYS A 267 25.54 -10.69 21.39
C LYS A 267 25.84 -12.19 21.38
N THR A 268 27.11 -12.60 21.42
CA THR A 268 27.47 -14.01 21.58
C THR A 268 26.83 -14.60 22.85
N TYR A 269 26.69 -13.83 23.93
CA TYR A 269 26.09 -14.30 25.18
C TYR A 269 24.57 -14.49 25.14
N SER A 270 23.87 -13.79 24.24
CA SER A 270 22.42 -13.99 24.05
C SER A 270 22.11 -15.00 22.94
N ARG A 271 23.08 -15.27 22.05
CA ARG A 271 22.90 -16.14 20.88
C ARG A 271 23.48 -17.54 21.05
N LEU A 272 24.51 -17.71 21.89
CA LEU A 272 25.19 -18.98 22.08
C LEU A 272 24.84 -19.63 23.42
N SER A 273 24.71 -20.95 23.39
CA SER A 273 24.47 -21.82 24.53
C SER A 273 25.76 -22.51 24.97
N ARG A 274 25.72 -23.16 26.14
CA ARG A 274 26.85 -23.93 26.69
C ARG A 274 27.34 -24.96 25.66
N GLY A 275 28.63 -24.97 25.39
CA GLY A 275 29.28 -25.89 24.46
C GLY A 275 29.33 -25.42 22.99
N GLU A 276 28.50 -24.44 22.61
CA GLU A 276 28.60 -23.77 21.30
C GLU A 276 29.81 -22.83 21.28
N ASP A 277 30.32 -22.52 20.08
CA ASP A 277 31.53 -21.73 19.91
C ASP A 277 31.35 -20.50 19.02
N TYR A 278 32.20 -19.49 19.27
CA TYR A 278 32.54 -18.47 18.30
C TYR A 278 33.99 -18.61 17.88
N PHE A 279 34.32 -18.09 16.70
CA PHE A 279 35.68 -17.99 16.22
C PHE A 279 36.10 -16.56 15.92
N TYR A 280 37.38 -16.27 16.14
CA TYR A 280 38.05 -15.06 15.65
C TYR A 280 39.12 -15.42 14.63
N LEU A 281 39.13 -14.72 13.50
CA LEU A 281 40.13 -14.86 12.44
C LEU A 281 40.87 -13.53 12.24
N GLY A 282 42.21 -13.55 12.36
CA GLY A 282 43.07 -12.42 12.01
C GLY A 282 43.22 -11.38 13.11
N GLY A 283 43.21 -11.78 14.39
CA GLY A 283 43.34 -10.82 15.50
C GLY A 283 44.57 -9.92 15.38
N PRO A 284 44.45 -8.60 15.65
CA PRO A 284 45.47 -7.60 15.34
C PRO A 284 46.71 -7.79 16.22
N SER A 285 47.87 -7.38 15.69
CA SER A 285 49.17 -7.47 16.37
C SER A 285 49.33 -6.49 17.55
N SER A 286 48.43 -5.52 17.69
CA SER A 286 48.38 -4.59 18.83
C SER A 286 46.94 -4.13 19.09
N GLN A 287 46.61 -3.93 20.37
CA GLN A 287 45.32 -3.39 20.82
C GLN A 287 45.56 -2.33 21.91
N SER A 288 44.60 -1.44 22.13
CA SER A 288 44.68 -0.51 23.26
C SER A 288 44.58 -1.26 24.59
N GLU A 289 45.20 -0.73 25.65
CA GLU A 289 45.15 -1.32 26.99
C GLU A 289 43.71 -1.49 27.49
N SER A 290 42.82 -0.55 27.14
CA SER A 290 41.38 -0.63 27.43
C SER A 290 40.70 -1.85 26.81
N LEU A 291 41.10 -2.23 25.59
CA LEU A 291 40.55 -3.38 24.89
C LEU A 291 41.11 -4.70 25.46
N HIS A 292 42.39 -4.75 25.83
CA HIS A 292 42.95 -5.87 26.58
C HIS A 292 42.24 -6.08 27.93
N ALA A 293 41.94 -4.99 28.66
CA ALA A 293 41.18 -5.06 29.91
C ALA A 293 39.74 -5.58 29.71
N TYR A 294 39.09 -5.18 28.60
CA TYR A 294 37.79 -5.73 28.21
C TYR A 294 37.86 -7.24 27.98
N TRP A 295 38.78 -7.73 27.14
CA TRP A 295 38.90 -9.16 26.83
C TRP A 295 39.17 -10.05 28.04
N ARG A 296 39.96 -9.57 29.02
CA ARG A 296 40.20 -10.31 30.28
C ARG A 296 38.91 -10.49 31.08
N ARG A 297 38.08 -9.44 31.18
CA ARG A 297 36.77 -9.50 31.86
C ARG A 297 35.78 -10.35 31.07
N ASP A 298 35.78 -10.20 29.76
CA ASP A 298 34.94 -10.96 28.84
C ASP A 298 35.21 -12.46 28.96
N HIS A 299 36.46 -12.91 28.85
CA HIS A 299 36.77 -14.33 28.97
C HIS A 299 36.44 -14.90 30.35
N ALA A 300 36.63 -14.13 31.43
CA ALA A 300 36.20 -14.55 32.76
C ALA A 300 34.67 -14.72 32.86
N ARG A 301 33.89 -13.91 32.12
CA ARG A 301 32.44 -14.07 31.98
C ARG A 301 32.10 -15.28 31.11
N ARG A 302 32.74 -15.45 29.94
CA ARG A 302 32.57 -16.59 29.02
C ARG A 302 32.77 -17.94 29.68
N VAL A 303 33.80 -18.09 30.52
CA VAL A 303 34.05 -19.35 31.23
C VAL A 303 32.82 -19.78 32.05
N LYS A 304 32.12 -18.82 32.68
CA LYS A 304 30.92 -19.11 33.48
C LYS A 304 29.71 -19.56 32.63
N THR A 305 29.64 -19.16 31.36
CA THR A 305 28.57 -19.58 30.44
C THR A 305 28.88 -20.89 29.75
N GLY A 306 30.15 -21.30 29.73
CA GLY A 306 30.64 -22.51 29.04
C GLY A 306 30.56 -22.41 27.52
N ILE A 307 30.41 -21.22 26.96
CA ILE A 307 30.58 -20.94 25.53
C ILE A 307 32.06 -21.14 25.19
N LYS A 308 32.39 -21.83 24.10
CA LYS A 308 33.77 -22.09 23.67
C LYS A 308 34.28 -20.95 22.76
N CYS A 309 35.60 -20.77 22.69
CA CYS A 309 36.21 -19.87 21.69
C CYS A 309 37.37 -20.53 20.95
N ARG A 310 37.49 -20.22 19.66
CA ARG A 310 38.66 -20.56 18.85
C ARG A 310 39.21 -19.30 18.20
N ILE A 311 40.49 -19.02 18.37
CA ILE A 311 41.08 -17.74 17.93
C ILE A 311 42.35 -18.00 17.12
N LEU A 312 42.39 -17.45 15.91
CA LEU A 312 43.59 -17.40 15.08
C LEU A 312 44.17 -15.99 15.07
N PHE A 313 45.31 -15.83 15.73
CA PHE A 313 46.06 -14.58 15.79
C PHE A 313 47.01 -14.43 14.60
N HIS A 314 47.28 -13.18 14.21
CA HIS A 314 48.35 -12.89 13.26
C HIS A 314 49.70 -13.44 13.77
N PRO A 315 50.61 -13.95 12.89
CA PRO A 315 51.89 -14.52 13.32
C PRO A 315 52.79 -13.57 14.11
N SER A 316 52.63 -12.25 13.94
CA SER A 316 53.39 -11.24 14.68
C SER A 316 52.89 -10.93 16.10
N MET A 317 51.81 -11.57 16.56
CA MET A 317 51.26 -11.34 17.90
C MET A 317 52.19 -11.88 19.00
N ASP A 318 52.36 -11.12 20.08
CA ASP A 318 53.15 -11.55 21.25
C ASP A 318 52.65 -12.90 21.77
N ARG A 319 53.57 -13.87 21.89
CA ARG A 319 53.30 -15.21 22.39
C ARG A 319 52.65 -15.21 23.77
N LYS A 320 52.99 -14.25 24.64
CA LYS A 320 52.37 -14.13 25.97
C LYS A 320 50.88 -13.80 25.87
N GLU A 321 50.49 -12.95 24.93
CA GLU A 321 49.09 -12.59 24.73
C GLU A 321 48.28 -13.75 24.14
N VAL A 322 48.87 -14.50 23.20
CA VAL A 322 48.22 -15.71 22.66
C VAL A 322 48.10 -16.78 23.74
N ALA A 323 49.16 -17.02 24.52
CA ALA A 323 49.17 -17.98 25.63
C ALA A 323 48.16 -17.60 26.73
N ASN A 324 47.99 -16.31 27.01
CA ASN A 324 47.00 -15.83 27.97
C ASN A 324 45.58 -16.27 27.61
N ARG A 325 45.22 -16.34 26.32
CA ARG A 325 43.88 -16.82 25.93
C ARG A 325 43.65 -18.29 26.25
N ASN A 326 44.70 -19.09 26.18
CA ASN A 326 44.65 -20.52 26.51
C ASN A 326 44.58 -20.80 28.01
N THR A 327 44.72 -19.80 28.89
CA THR A 327 44.51 -20.00 30.34
C THR A 327 43.03 -20.01 30.73
N TYR A 328 42.13 -19.55 29.85
CA TYR A 328 40.68 -19.55 30.09
C TYR A 328 40.05 -20.82 29.54
N GLU A 329 39.42 -21.63 30.41
CA GLU A 329 38.80 -22.90 30.05
C GLU A 329 37.84 -22.76 28.84
N GLY A 330 37.97 -23.67 27.88
CA GLY A 330 37.14 -23.66 26.66
C GLY A 330 37.55 -22.65 25.61
N CYS A 331 38.71 -21.99 25.74
CA CYS A 331 39.34 -21.27 24.63
C CYS A 331 40.55 -22.02 24.07
N ASP A 332 40.69 -22.02 22.74
CA ASP A 332 41.89 -22.46 22.02
C ASP A 332 42.34 -21.31 21.11
N ALA A 333 43.56 -20.84 21.33
CA ALA A 333 44.18 -19.74 20.60
C ALA A 333 45.49 -20.21 19.96
N ARG A 334 45.61 -19.94 18.66
CA ARG A 334 46.72 -20.38 17.81
C ARG A 334 47.17 -19.26 16.89
N TYR A 335 48.31 -19.46 16.25
CA TYR A 335 48.77 -18.60 15.17
C TYR A 335 48.16 -19.03 13.84
N MET A 336 47.84 -18.03 13.01
CA MET A 336 47.54 -18.26 11.60
C MET A 336 48.70 -19.01 10.92
N PRO A 337 48.41 -19.96 10.02
CA PRO A 337 49.43 -20.69 9.28
C PRO A 337 50.09 -19.86 8.16
N VAL A 338 49.55 -18.67 7.90
CA VAL A 338 49.96 -17.74 6.84
C VAL A 338 49.94 -16.31 7.38
N GLU A 339 50.81 -15.46 6.85
CA GLU A 339 50.86 -14.04 7.18
C GLU A 339 49.90 -13.26 6.27
N ILE A 340 48.76 -12.84 6.80
CA ILE A 340 47.77 -12.01 6.09
C ILE A 340 47.75 -10.63 6.75
N ASN A 341 48.30 -9.64 6.05
CA ASN A 341 48.30 -8.24 6.47
C ASN A 341 46.95 -7.60 6.11
N SER A 342 45.97 -7.77 7.00
CA SER A 342 44.62 -7.20 6.86
C SER A 342 44.31 -6.31 8.07
N PRO A 343 43.73 -5.11 7.88
CA PRO A 343 43.19 -4.31 8.99
C PRO A 343 41.85 -4.85 9.50
N VAL A 344 41.33 -5.92 8.89
CA VAL A 344 40.06 -6.55 9.23
C VAL A 344 40.29 -7.87 9.95
N TRP A 345 39.71 -8.01 11.13
CA TRP A 345 39.49 -9.30 11.79
C TRP A 345 38.00 -9.68 11.74
N LEU A 346 37.77 -10.98 11.72
CA LEU A 346 36.43 -11.55 11.63
C LEU A 346 36.06 -12.19 12.96
N LEU A 347 34.85 -11.91 13.44
CA LEU A 347 34.14 -12.72 14.43
C LEU A 347 33.10 -13.55 13.70
N GLY A 348 33.02 -14.85 13.97
CA GLY A 348 31.96 -15.69 13.42
C GLY A 348 31.34 -16.64 14.44
N TYR A 349 30.02 -16.79 14.39
CA TYR A 349 29.25 -17.70 15.24
C TYR A 349 27.88 -17.95 14.63
N LYS A 350 27.36 -19.20 14.69
CA LYS A 350 26.09 -19.58 14.03
C LYS A 350 26.01 -19.04 12.60
N ASP A 351 25.03 -18.19 12.33
CA ASP A 351 24.67 -17.46 11.11
C ASP A 351 25.24 -16.03 11.05
N VAL A 352 26.11 -15.63 11.98
CA VAL A 352 26.66 -14.26 12.07
C VAL A 352 28.13 -14.24 11.69
N ILE A 353 28.50 -13.25 10.87
CA ILE A 353 29.88 -12.80 10.64
C ILE A 353 29.96 -11.30 10.92
N ALA A 354 30.90 -10.90 11.75
CA ALA A 354 31.23 -9.50 11.95
C ALA A 354 32.64 -9.20 11.48
N MET A 355 32.75 -8.31 10.50
CA MET A 355 34.01 -7.77 10.01
C MET A 355 34.33 -6.49 10.79
N GLN A 356 35.41 -6.47 11.55
CA GLN A 356 35.78 -5.29 12.32
C GLN A 356 37.06 -4.68 11.74
N VAL A 357 36.94 -3.48 11.21
CA VAL A 357 38.03 -2.73 10.59
C VAL A 357 38.75 -1.95 11.68
N VAL A 358 40.02 -2.28 11.92
CA VAL A 358 40.88 -1.61 12.89
C VAL A 358 41.54 -0.41 12.21
N ALA A 359 40.98 0.78 12.44
CA ALA A 359 41.49 2.05 11.93
C ALA A 359 41.33 3.15 13.00
N LYS A 360 41.79 4.38 12.73
CA LYS A 360 41.61 5.54 13.61
C LYS A 360 40.15 5.72 14.05
N ASN A 361 39.21 5.39 13.16
CA ASN A 361 37.79 5.28 13.44
C ASN A 361 37.34 3.83 13.14
N PRO A 362 37.27 2.94 14.15
CA PRO A 362 36.89 1.56 13.93
C PRO A 362 35.46 1.45 13.38
N VAL A 363 35.26 0.53 12.44
CA VAL A 363 33.93 0.20 11.88
C VAL A 363 33.71 -1.30 12.03
N THR A 364 32.56 -1.70 12.53
CA THR A 364 32.15 -3.11 12.57
C THR A 364 30.96 -3.32 11.65
N ILE A 365 31.09 -4.21 10.69
CA ILE A 365 30.03 -4.64 9.78
C ILE A 365 29.58 -6.02 10.25
N GLU A 366 28.41 -6.09 10.88
CA GLU A 366 27.76 -7.35 11.25
C GLU A 366 26.83 -7.79 10.12
N ILE A 367 27.01 -9.02 9.68
CA ILE A 367 26.19 -9.68 8.66
C ILE A 367 25.54 -10.90 9.33
N THR A 368 24.21 -10.92 9.35
CA THR A 368 23.45 -12.11 9.77
C THR A 368 22.94 -12.83 8.53
N ASN A 369 23.60 -13.93 8.15
CA ASN A 369 23.24 -14.80 7.04
C ASN A 369 23.96 -16.15 7.17
N GLN A 370 23.21 -17.25 7.21
CA GLN A 370 23.78 -18.60 7.40
C GLN A 370 24.79 -18.99 6.31
N GLN A 371 24.49 -18.75 5.03
CA GLN A 371 25.38 -19.15 3.92
C GLN A 371 26.70 -18.36 3.94
N ILE A 372 26.64 -17.07 4.26
CA ILE A 372 27.83 -16.24 4.41
C ILE A 372 28.65 -16.71 5.61
N ALA A 373 28.00 -16.99 6.74
CA ALA A 373 28.68 -17.49 7.94
C ALA A 373 29.34 -18.85 7.73
N ASP A 374 28.68 -19.76 7.03
CA ASP A 374 29.23 -21.08 6.68
C ASP A 374 30.46 -20.95 5.79
N SER A 375 30.44 -20.02 4.83
CA SER A 375 31.60 -19.74 3.96
C SER A 375 32.82 -19.26 4.74
N PHE A 376 32.65 -18.26 5.62
CA PHE A 376 33.74 -17.76 6.47
C PHE A 376 34.20 -18.77 7.51
N ARG A 377 33.30 -19.58 8.04
CA ARG A 377 33.65 -20.71 8.91
C ARG A 377 34.51 -21.73 8.16
N ALA A 378 34.19 -22.06 6.90
CA ALA A 378 35.00 -22.98 6.10
C ALA A 378 36.44 -22.48 5.92
N TYR A 379 36.64 -21.18 5.66
CA TYR A 379 37.98 -20.58 5.63
C TYR A 379 38.68 -20.68 6.99
N PHE A 380 37.97 -20.37 8.08
CA PHE A 380 38.50 -20.50 9.43
C PHE A 380 38.95 -21.94 9.72
N GLU A 381 38.13 -22.95 9.44
CA GLU A 381 38.45 -24.35 9.70
C GLU A 381 39.67 -24.83 8.91
N GLU A 382 39.84 -24.38 7.66
CA GLU A 382 41.02 -24.74 6.87
C GLU A 382 42.32 -24.13 7.44
N PHE A 383 42.27 -22.87 7.90
CA PHE A 383 43.41 -22.29 8.61
C PHE A 383 43.63 -22.96 9.97
N TRP A 384 42.56 -23.28 10.68
CA TRP A 384 42.59 -23.95 11.98
C TRP A 384 43.26 -25.32 11.88
N ARG A 385 42.90 -26.12 10.87
CA ARG A 385 43.50 -27.43 10.60
C ARG A 385 45.00 -27.38 10.31
N LYS A 386 45.46 -26.30 9.66
CA LYS A 386 46.90 -26.06 9.37
C LYS A 386 47.64 -25.43 10.55
N SER A 387 46.94 -24.78 11.47
CA SER A 387 47.53 -24.16 12.65
C SER A 387 47.97 -25.21 13.68
N ARG A 388 49.01 -24.89 14.45
CA ARG A 388 49.50 -25.75 15.53
C ARG A 388 49.03 -25.22 16.88
N PRO A 389 48.61 -26.08 17.83
CA PRO A 389 48.40 -25.67 19.21
C PRO A 389 49.64 -24.98 19.76
N LEU A 390 49.43 -23.95 20.59
CA LEU A 390 50.52 -23.27 21.28
C LEU A 390 51.18 -24.28 22.24
N LYS A 391 52.46 -24.60 21.99
CA LYS A 391 53.26 -25.44 22.89
C LYS A 391 53.72 -24.67 24.12
#